data_AF-A0A558NNC5-F1
#
_entry.id   AF-A0A558NNC5-F1
#
_cell.length_a   1.000
_cell.length_b   1.000
_cell.length_c   1.000
_cell.angle_alpha   90.00
_cell.angle_beta   90.00
_cell.angle_gamma   90.00
#
_symmetry.space_group_name_H-M   'P 1'
#
loop_
_entity.id
_entity.type
_entity.pdbx_description
1 polymer ?
#
loop_
_entity_poly.entity_id
_entity_poly.type
_entity_poly.pdbx_seq_one_letter_code
_entity_poly.pdbx_strand_id
1 'polypeptide(L)'
;MLMLFLRPLLPVLSASLFLALMAIPAAWAGDDQNLLAYPVQDARDSFRTGQYEFVGIQLADGVELPGLKDAEADKVRREYRIRPLNKRWETFANVEDDPAKLARLRQYALRFNLTMWRLMQKKELQDATRYRY
;
A
#
# COMPACT_ATOMS: atom_id res chain seq x y z
N MET A 1 44.90 -28.63 46.38
CA MET A 1 44.41 -27.26 46.63
C MET A 1 44.30 -26.56 45.28
N LEU A 2 43.14 -25.95 44.96
CA LEU A 2 42.80 -25.14 43.76
C LEU A 2 42.80 -25.87 42.39
N MET A 3 41.64 -26.12 41.77
CA MET A 3 40.77 -25.24 40.94
C MET A 3 41.11 -25.23 39.44
N LEU A 4 40.13 -25.74 38.66
CA LEU A 4 39.70 -25.41 37.28
C LEU A 4 40.57 -24.49 36.42
N PHE A 5 40.70 -24.79 35.12
CA PHE A 5 40.11 -23.96 34.06
C PHE A 5 40.21 -24.64 32.67
N LEU A 6 39.08 -25.17 32.24
CA LEU A 6 38.76 -25.52 30.86
C LEU A 6 38.63 -24.21 30.06
N ARG A 7 39.45 -23.99 29.03
CA ARG A 7 39.34 -22.83 28.13
C ARG A 7 38.79 -23.27 26.76
N PRO A 8 37.65 -22.73 26.30
CA PRO A 8 37.08 -23.06 25.00
C PRO A 8 37.82 -22.31 23.87
N LEU A 9 38.30 -23.08 22.90
CA LEU A 9 38.54 -22.63 21.53
C LEU A 9 37.20 -22.21 20.92
N LEU A 10 37.19 -21.16 20.10
CA LEU A 10 36.06 -20.54 19.36
C LEU A 10 35.50 -19.29 20.04
N PRO A 11 35.99 -18.11 19.62
CA PRO A 11 35.03 -17.12 19.12
C PRO A 11 35.65 -16.27 18.00
N VAL A 12 35.99 -16.86 16.85
CA VAL A 12 36.42 -16.06 15.67
C VAL A 12 35.44 -16.21 14.50
N LEU A 13 34.60 -17.25 14.50
CA LEU A 13 33.64 -17.52 13.41
C LEU A 13 32.30 -16.76 13.54
N SER A 14 32.03 -16.11 14.67
CA SER A 14 30.72 -15.50 14.95
C SER A 14 30.57 -14.07 14.40
N ALA A 15 31.67 -13.37 14.11
CA ALA A 15 31.63 -11.97 13.69
C ALA A 15 31.26 -11.79 12.20
N SER A 16 31.56 -12.77 11.34
CA SER A 16 31.31 -12.66 9.90
C SER A 16 29.86 -12.96 9.50
N LEU A 17 29.10 -13.70 10.32
CA LEU A 17 27.71 -14.05 10.00
C LEU A 17 26.73 -12.88 10.25
N PHE A 18 27.09 -11.92 11.12
CA PHE A 18 26.23 -10.80 11.46
C PHE A 18 26.21 -9.68 10.40
N LEU A 19 27.29 -9.56 9.59
CA LEU A 19 27.36 -8.56 8.51
C LEU A 19 26.56 -8.95 7.26
N ALA A 20 26.25 -10.24 7.07
CA ALA A 20 25.48 -10.71 5.92
C ALA A 20 23.97 -10.45 6.06
N LEU A 21 23.45 -10.23 7.27
CA LEU A 21 22.00 -10.05 7.49
C LEU A 21 21.50 -8.61 7.26
N MET A 22 22.41 -7.65 7.09
CA MET A 22 22.06 -6.24 6.84
C MET A 22 22.02 -5.86 5.36
N ALA A 23 22.34 -6.79 4.45
CA ALA A 23 22.22 -6.59 3.01
C ALA A 23 20.81 -6.95 2.51
N ILE A 24 19.78 -6.32 3.08
CA ILE A 24 18.44 -6.34 2.47
C ILE A 24 18.48 -5.31 1.33
N PRO A 25 18.16 -5.68 0.08
CA PRO A 25 18.27 -4.77 -1.03
C PRO A 25 17.24 -3.65 -0.89
N ALA A 26 17.72 -2.41 -0.79
CA ALA A 26 16.94 -1.18 -0.92
C ALA A 26 16.53 -0.94 -2.40
N ALA A 27 15.96 -1.96 -3.04
CA ALA A 27 15.61 -1.96 -4.45
C ALA A 27 14.10 -1.76 -4.66
N TRP A 28 13.53 -0.72 -4.05
CA TRP A 28 12.16 -0.27 -4.35
C TRP A 28 12.05 1.26 -4.28
N ALA A 29 13.02 1.97 -4.85
CA ALA A 29 12.81 3.34 -5.32
C ALA A 29 12.47 3.27 -6.82
N GLY A 30 11.34 2.64 -7.13
CA GLY A 30 10.81 2.58 -8.49
C GLY A 30 10.35 3.97 -8.90
N ASP A 31 10.78 4.40 -10.08
CA ASP A 31 10.40 5.65 -10.74
C ASP A 31 8.89 5.93 -10.60
N ASP A 32 8.55 6.90 -9.73
CA ASP A 32 7.19 7.20 -9.24
C ASP A 32 6.18 7.46 -10.38
N GLN A 33 6.66 7.80 -11.59
CA GLN A 33 5.81 8.10 -12.73
C GLN A 33 5.16 6.86 -13.37
N ASN A 34 5.80 5.69 -13.27
CA ASN A 34 5.28 4.46 -13.88
C ASN A 34 4.25 3.76 -12.99
N LEU A 35 4.22 4.08 -11.69
CA LEU A 35 3.31 3.50 -10.69
C LEU A 35 1.84 3.90 -10.91
N LEU A 36 1.57 4.93 -11.72
CA LEU A 36 0.22 5.45 -11.96
C LEU A 36 -0.32 5.14 -13.37
N ALA A 37 0.28 4.17 -14.08
CA ALA A 37 -0.06 3.89 -15.47
C ALA A 37 -1.30 2.97 -15.63
N TYR A 38 -1.52 2.02 -14.72
CA TYR A 38 -2.46 0.91 -14.92
C TYR A 38 -3.48 0.71 -13.78
N PRO A 39 -4.30 1.73 -13.43
CA PRO A 39 -5.17 1.70 -12.24
C PRO A 39 -6.13 0.51 -12.16
N VAL A 40 -6.64 0.03 -13.30
CA VAL A 40 -7.57 -1.11 -13.35
C VAL A 40 -6.83 -2.42 -13.04
N GLN A 41 -5.59 -2.56 -13.52
CA GLN A 41 -4.80 -3.75 -13.28
C GLN A 41 -4.31 -3.77 -11.83
N ASP A 42 -3.85 -2.63 -11.33
CA ASP A 42 -3.44 -2.48 -9.92
C ASP A 42 -4.59 -2.82 -8.95
N ALA A 43 -5.82 -2.39 -9.26
CA ALA A 43 -6.99 -2.72 -8.45
C ALA A 43 -7.28 -4.24 -8.46
N ARG A 44 -7.18 -4.89 -9.64
CA ARG A 44 -7.37 -6.34 -9.76
C ARG A 44 -6.29 -7.12 -9.02
N ASP A 45 -5.04 -6.68 -9.10
CA ASP A 45 -3.91 -7.31 -8.44
C ASP A 45 -3.99 -7.14 -6.92
N SER A 46 -4.37 -5.96 -6.44
CA SER A 46 -4.63 -5.70 -5.02
C SER A 46 -5.77 -6.58 -4.51
N PHE A 47 -6.88 -6.66 -5.24
CA PHE A 47 -8.00 -7.53 -4.89
C PHE A 47 -7.61 -9.02 -4.87
N ARG A 48 -6.84 -9.48 -5.86
CA ARG A 48 -6.37 -10.88 -5.97
C ARG A 48 -5.44 -11.26 -4.82
N THR A 49 -4.61 -10.33 -4.36
CA THR A 49 -3.70 -10.53 -3.22
C THR A 49 -4.38 -10.37 -1.86
N GLY A 50 -5.69 -10.10 -1.82
CA GLY A 50 -6.45 -9.90 -0.59
C GLY A 50 -6.26 -8.52 0.05
N GLN A 51 -5.60 -7.60 -0.64
CA GLN A 51 -5.44 -6.21 -0.22
C GLN A 51 -6.67 -5.41 -0.67
N TYR A 52 -7.73 -5.46 0.15
CA TYR A 52 -8.97 -4.72 -0.08
C TYR A 52 -8.83 -3.27 0.42
N GLU A 53 -8.07 -2.48 -0.32
CA GLU A 53 -7.86 -1.06 -0.04
C GLU A 53 -8.38 -0.17 -1.16
N PHE A 54 -8.76 1.05 -0.80
CA PHE A 54 -9.12 2.11 -1.72
C PHE A 54 -8.02 3.15 -1.78
N VAL A 55 -8.06 3.97 -2.82
CA VAL A 55 -7.02 4.94 -3.11
C VAL A 55 -7.58 6.35 -2.98
N GLY A 56 -6.88 7.21 -2.25
CA GLY A 56 -7.29 8.58 -1.97
C GLY A 56 -6.22 9.62 -2.32
N ILE A 57 -6.65 10.87 -2.43
CA ILE A 57 -5.76 12.02 -2.60
C ILE A 57 -5.89 12.87 -1.35
N GLN A 58 -4.78 13.05 -0.64
CA GLN A 58 -4.73 13.90 0.55
C GLN A 58 -4.66 15.37 0.12
N LEU A 59 -5.72 16.12 0.36
CA LEU A 59 -5.81 17.56 0.15
C LEU A 59 -5.78 18.30 1.49
N ALA A 60 -5.73 19.63 1.46
CA ALA A 60 -5.80 20.47 2.65
C ALA A 60 -7.12 20.24 3.43
N ASP A 61 -8.23 20.12 2.70
CA ASP A 61 -9.58 19.97 3.27
C ASP A 61 -9.94 18.51 3.64
N GLY A 62 -9.03 17.56 3.38
CA GLY A 62 -9.21 16.15 3.71
C GLY A 62 -8.87 15.20 2.57
N VAL A 63 -9.37 13.97 2.65
CA VAL A 63 -9.08 12.93 1.66
C VAL A 63 -10.18 12.85 0.60
N GLU A 64 -9.81 13.15 -0.64
CA GLU A 64 -10.66 12.96 -1.82
C GLU A 64 -10.65 11.47 -2.22
N LEU A 65 -11.82 10.90 -2.49
CA LEU A 65 -12.01 9.52 -2.95
C LEU A 65 -12.71 9.50 -4.32
N PRO A 66 -12.00 9.84 -5.42
CA PRO A 66 -12.62 9.89 -6.75
C PRO A 66 -13.24 8.55 -7.15
N GLY A 67 -14.36 8.61 -7.87
CA GLY A 67 -15.04 7.44 -8.41
C GLY A 67 -16.03 6.75 -7.46
N LEU A 68 -16.22 7.26 -6.25
CA LEU A 68 -17.24 6.81 -5.31
C LEU A 68 -18.29 7.90 -5.09
N LYS A 69 -19.57 7.50 -4.93
CA LYS A 69 -20.62 8.41 -4.45
C LYS A 69 -20.46 8.67 -2.96
N ASP A 70 -21.03 9.74 -2.42
CA ASP A 70 -20.87 10.13 -1.01
C ASP A 70 -21.17 8.99 -0.03
N ALA A 71 -22.30 8.29 -0.22
CA ALA A 71 -22.66 7.15 0.62
C ALA A 71 -21.65 5.97 0.52
N GLU A 72 -21.09 5.74 -0.67
CA GLU A 72 -20.08 4.70 -0.90
C GLU A 72 -18.73 5.10 -0.28
N ALA A 73 -18.35 6.37 -0.44
CA ALA A 73 -17.15 6.94 0.15
C ALA A 73 -17.21 6.88 1.68
N ASP A 74 -18.37 7.13 2.27
CA ASP A 74 -18.57 7.02 3.72
C ASP A 74 -18.48 5.58 4.22
N LYS A 75 -18.99 4.61 3.45
CA LYS A 75 -18.77 3.18 3.74
C LYS A 75 -17.28 2.86 3.69
N VAL A 76 -16.59 3.30 2.63
CA VAL A 76 -15.15 3.08 2.43
C VAL A 76 -14.33 3.65 3.58
N ARG A 77 -14.62 4.88 4.02
CA ARG A 77 -13.94 5.51 5.17
C ARG A 77 -14.10 4.75 6.47
N ARG A 78 -15.24 4.06 6.68
CA ARG A 78 -15.51 3.30 7.91
C ARG A 78 -14.94 1.89 7.89
N GLU A 79 -15.00 1.23 6.75
CA GLU A 79 -14.82 -0.22 6.66
C GLU A 79 -13.50 -0.63 5.99
N TYR A 80 -12.87 0.25 5.22
CA TYR A 80 -11.72 -0.08 4.40
C TYR A 80 -10.53 0.85 4.62
N ARG A 81 -9.33 0.36 4.32
CA ARG A 81 -8.12 1.17 4.35
C ARG A 81 -8.06 2.07 3.11
N ILE A 82 -7.64 3.31 3.31
CA ILE A 82 -7.43 4.28 2.23
C ILE A 82 -5.93 4.56 2.11
N ARG A 83 -5.34 4.21 0.97
CA ARG A 83 -3.95 4.50 0.63
C ARG A 83 -3.86 5.87 -0.05
N PRO A 84 -3.15 6.84 0.53
CA PRO A 84 -2.94 8.14 -0.10
C PRO A 84 -1.94 8.01 -1.27
N LEU A 85 -2.27 8.54 -2.44
CA LEU A 85 -1.37 8.51 -3.60
C LEU A 85 -0.24 9.55 -3.55
N ASN A 86 -0.50 10.68 -2.93
CA ASN A 86 0.37 11.85 -3.00
C ASN A 86 1.33 11.97 -1.81
N LYS A 87 1.68 10.85 -1.17
CA LYS A 87 2.54 10.85 0.02
C LYS A 87 4.02 11.07 -0.38
N ARG A 88 4.41 12.32 -0.67
CA ARG A 88 5.83 12.70 -0.71
C ARG A 88 6.31 13.00 0.71
N TRP A 89 7.33 12.29 1.15
CA TRP A 89 7.97 12.47 2.46
C TRP A 89 9.02 13.60 2.46
N GLU A 90 9.41 14.12 1.28
CA GLU A 90 10.52 15.08 1.16
C GLU A 90 10.15 16.44 0.56
N THR A 91 8.90 16.67 0.12
CA THR A 91 8.56 17.92 -0.56
C THR A 91 7.18 18.39 -0.14
N PHE A 92 7.16 19.40 0.72
CA PHE A 92 5.98 20.15 1.19
C PHE A 92 5.27 20.94 0.08
N ALA A 93 5.46 20.58 -1.20
CA ALA A 93 4.70 21.17 -2.29
C ALA A 93 3.30 20.57 -2.25
N ASN A 94 2.29 21.42 -2.05
CA ASN A 94 0.90 20.96 -2.12
C ASN A 94 0.70 20.39 -3.52
N VAL A 95 0.15 19.18 -3.63
CA VAL A 95 -0.16 18.61 -4.96
C VAL A 95 -1.16 19.48 -5.71
N GLU A 96 -1.88 20.34 -5.00
CA GLU A 96 -2.72 21.41 -5.53
C GLU A 96 -1.95 22.46 -6.34
N ASP A 97 -0.65 22.65 -6.10
CA ASP A 97 0.21 23.61 -6.81
C ASP A 97 0.55 23.14 -8.24
N ASP A 98 0.38 21.84 -8.54
CA ASP A 98 0.55 21.26 -9.88
C ASP A 98 -0.79 20.65 -10.37
N PRO A 99 -1.61 21.42 -11.12
CA PRO A 99 -2.92 20.97 -11.56
C PRO A 99 -2.85 19.78 -12.52
N ALA A 100 -1.76 19.64 -13.30
CA ALA A 100 -1.58 18.53 -14.21
C ALA A 100 -1.33 17.22 -13.45
N LYS A 101 -0.50 17.28 -12.40
CA LYS A 101 -0.26 16.14 -11.50
C LYS A 101 -1.52 15.77 -10.73
N LEU A 102 -2.24 16.74 -10.18
CA LEU A 102 -3.50 16.49 -9.47
C LEU A 102 -4.54 15.82 -10.38
N ALA A 103 -4.68 16.28 -11.63
CA ALA A 103 -5.58 15.67 -12.61
C ALA A 103 -5.23 14.20 -12.89
N ARG A 104 -3.94 13.87 -13.03
CA ARG A 104 -3.49 12.47 -13.21
C ARG A 104 -3.83 11.60 -12.02
N LEU A 105 -3.60 12.10 -10.80
CA LEU A 105 -3.95 11.39 -9.56
C LEU A 105 -5.45 11.13 -9.46
N ARG A 106 -6.27 12.14 -9.79
CA ARG A 106 -7.74 11.99 -9.82
C ARG A 106 -8.19 10.92 -10.81
N GLN A 107 -7.65 10.94 -12.03
CA GLN A 107 -7.98 9.95 -13.05
C GLN A 107 -7.57 8.53 -12.64
N TYR A 108 -6.39 8.39 -12.03
CA TYR A 108 -5.91 7.11 -11.50
C TYR A 108 -6.84 6.60 -10.39
N ALA A 109 -7.05 7.41 -9.35
CA ALA A 109 -7.88 7.05 -8.20
C ALA A 109 -9.31 6.69 -8.63
N LEU A 110 -9.89 7.46 -9.56
CA LEU A 110 -11.23 7.20 -10.10
C LEU A 110 -11.35 5.81 -10.72
N ARG A 111 -10.41 5.43 -11.58
CA ARG A 111 -10.46 4.13 -12.27
C ARG A 111 -10.16 2.98 -11.32
N PHE A 112 -9.23 3.19 -10.40
CA PHE A 112 -8.90 2.21 -9.37
C PHE A 112 -10.10 1.94 -8.45
N ASN A 113 -10.66 2.99 -7.85
CA ASN A 113 -11.74 2.88 -6.87
C ASN A 113 -13.01 2.29 -7.47
N LEU A 114 -13.39 2.69 -8.69
CA LEU A 114 -14.52 2.09 -9.40
C LEU A 114 -14.33 0.59 -9.63
N THR A 115 -13.09 0.18 -9.95
CA THR A 115 -12.78 -1.22 -10.19
C THR A 115 -12.82 -2.01 -8.88
N MET A 116 -12.17 -1.50 -7.83
CA MET A 116 -12.15 -2.12 -6.52
C MET A 116 -13.56 -2.26 -5.94
N TRP A 117 -14.38 -1.21 -6.01
CA TRP A 117 -15.76 -1.22 -5.53
C TRP A 117 -16.59 -2.33 -6.18
N ARG A 118 -16.53 -2.46 -7.52
CA ARG A 118 -17.25 -3.53 -8.24
C ARG A 118 -16.77 -4.92 -7.83
N LEU A 119 -15.47 -5.10 -7.64
CA LEU A 119 -14.91 -6.38 -7.20
C LEU A 119 -15.38 -6.73 -5.78
N MET A 120 -15.42 -5.75 -4.88
CA MET A 120 -15.93 -5.91 -3.52
C MET A 120 -17.42 -6.25 -3.50
N GLN A 121 -18.26 -5.56 -4.28
CA GLN A 121 -19.68 -5.89 -4.40
C GLN A 121 -19.90 -7.32 -4.89
N LYS A 122 -19.12 -7.75 -5.90
CA LYS A 122 -19.19 -9.12 -6.40
C LYS A 122 -18.79 -10.14 -5.33
N LYS A 123 -17.74 -9.85 -4.56
CA LYS A 123 -17.30 -10.68 -3.43
C LYS A 123 -18.37 -10.79 -2.36
N GLU A 124 -18.93 -9.67 -1.90
CA GLU A 124 -20.00 -9.61 -0.91
C GLU A 124 -21.20 -10.46 -1.35
N LEU A 125 -21.60 -10.37 -2.62
CA LEU A 125 -22.70 -11.17 -3.18
C LEU A 125 -22.38 -12.67 -3.22
N GLN A 126 -21.15 -13.04 -3.60
CA GLN A 126 -20.71 -14.43 -3.62
C GLN A 126 -20.64 -15.03 -2.20
N ASP A 127 -20.12 -14.27 -1.25
CA ASP A 127 -20.02 -14.68 0.15
C ASP A 127 -21.43 -14.85 0.74
N ALA A 128 -22.35 -13.91 0.52
CA ALA A 128 -23.74 -14.02 0.97
C ALA A 128 -24.48 -15.24 0.39
N THR A 129 -24.21 -15.59 -0.87
CA THR A 129 -24.79 -16.78 -1.50
C THR A 129 -24.22 -18.07 -0.92
N ARG A 130 -22.92 -18.10 -0.61
CA ARG A 130 -22.24 -19.28 -0.08
C ARG A 130 -22.77 -19.69 1.30
N TYR A 131 -23.05 -18.73 2.18
CA TYR A 131 -23.54 -19.02 3.55
C TYR A 131 -25.04 -19.29 3.63
N ARG A 132 -25.75 -19.26 2.50
CA ARG A 132 -27.20 -19.54 2.43
C ARG A 132 -27.51 -21.03 2.23
N TYR A 133 -26.49 -21.85 1.94
CA TYR A 133 -26.57 -23.30 1.75
C TYR A 133 -25.65 -24.01 2.74
#